data_AF-A0ABD1EVL1-F1
#
_entry.id   AF-A0ABD1EVL1-F1
#
_cell.length_a   1.000
_cell.length_b   1.000
_cell.length_c   1.000
_cell.angle_alpha   90.00
_cell.angle_beta   90.00
_cell.angle_gamma   90.00
#
_symmetry.space_group_name_H-M   'P 1'
#
loop_
_entity.id
_entity.type
_entity.pdbx_description
1 polymer ?
#
loop_
_entity_poly.entity_id
_entity_poly.type
_entity_poly.pdbx_seq_one_letter_code
_entity_poly.pdbx_strand_id
1 'polypeptide(L)'
;MRYYKLSYSDVFDISNKCVSSVQALFCCLTGLTSLQYSCPRDILRTSHYISEAYAWFGAAYFLYDIWSMYKVWSISMSQEEMRGFFNWIFLKTMRLMAYLTHNFMIVFHHIFIGGFGFLVITHLRGGLGDCFFGFIYLMEASTPFVSIRAILSKIGLKNSKWYVANGLVMLATFFIFRVAMFPYVINMFAQAKQVGFVTAVKLLPKNCLISIGLLLFPQIYWFALMLNGAAKVLLGKQDTSRRVLSNNNNLKKKLR
;
A
#
# COMPACT_ATOMS: atom_id res chain seq x y z
N MET A 1 3.29 22.01 -26.71
CA MET A 1 3.15 20.86 -25.80
C MET A 1 2.99 21.33 -24.36
N ARG A 2 1.77 21.49 -23.84
CA ARG A 2 1.49 21.58 -22.38
C ARG A 2 0.12 20.96 -22.13
N TYR A 3 0.03 19.63 -22.22
CA TYR A 3 -1.25 18.90 -22.10
C TYR A 3 -1.67 18.66 -20.64
N TYR A 4 -0.82 18.90 -19.63
CA TYR A 4 -1.14 18.67 -18.22
C TYR A 4 -0.68 19.86 -17.35
N LYS A 5 -1.60 20.47 -16.58
CA LYS A 5 -1.29 21.51 -15.57
C LYS A 5 -0.89 20.83 -14.26
N LEU A 6 0.38 20.47 -14.12
CA LEU A 6 0.92 19.86 -12.89
C LEU A 6 1.61 20.92 -12.02
N SER A 7 1.35 20.91 -10.72
CA SER A 7 2.12 21.71 -9.76
C SER A 7 3.48 21.06 -9.47
N TYR A 8 4.41 21.82 -8.90
CA TYR A 8 5.69 21.28 -8.47
C TYR A 8 5.52 20.16 -7.42
N SER A 9 4.55 20.30 -6.51
CA SER A 9 4.21 19.25 -5.55
C SER A 9 3.71 17.97 -6.23
N ASP A 10 2.90 18.10 -7.28
CA ASP A 10 2.40 16.93 -8.02
C ASP A 10 3.53 16.18 -8.73
N VAL A 11 4.54 16.87 -9.27
CA VAL A 11 5.70 16.23 -9.90
C VAL A 11 6.53 15.43 -8.88
N PHE A 12 6.70 15.98 -7.66
CA PHE A 12 7.38 15.27 -6.58
C PHE A 12 6.59 14.05 -6.10
N ASP A 13 5.27 14.17 -5.96
CA ASP A 13 4.40 13.05 -5.59
C ASP A 13 4.43 11.95 -6.66
N ILE A 14 4.34 12.30 -7.95
CA ILE A 14 4.43 11.34 -9.06
C ILE A 14 5.79 10.62 -9.04
N SER A 15 6.88 11.37 -8.89
CA SER A 15 8.23 10.80 -8.80
C SER A 15 8.33 9.81 -7.64
N ASN A 16 7.79 10.17 -6.47
CA ASN A 16 7.78 9.28 -5.32
C ASN A 16 7.02 7.98 -5.62
N LYS A 17 5.82 8.08 -6.20
CA LYS A 17 5.02 6.90 -6.57
C LYS A 17 5.69 5.99 -7.59
N CYS A 18 6.47 6.54 -8.52
CA CYS A 18 7.29 5.75 -9.44
C CYS A 18 8.35 4.96 -8.68
N VAL A 19 9.10 5.63 -7.78
CA VAL A 19 10.14 4.99 -6.97
C VAL A 19 9.55 3.90 -6.07
N SER A 20 8.41 4.14 -5.41
CA SER A 20 7.71 3.10 -4.62
C SER A 20 7.22 1.94 -5.46
N SER A 21 6.82 2.19 -6.72
CA SER A 21 6.41 1.09 -7.62
C SER A 21 7.59 0.20 -7.99
N VAL A 22 8.77 0.77 -8.23
CA VAL A 22 9.99 0.00 -8.52
C VAL A 22 10.41 -0.81 -7.30
N GLN A 23 10.41 -0.20 -6.11
CA GLN A 23 10.72 -0.93 -4.89
C GLN A 23 9.73 -2.08 -4.65
N ALA A 24 8.44 -1.86 -4.88
CA ALA A 24 7.42 -2.90 -4.72
C ALA A 24 7.67 -4.09 -5.65
N LEU A 25 8.14 -3.85 -6.88
CA LEU A 25 8.53 -4.93 -7.79
C LEU A 25 9.71 -5.73 -7.23
N PHE A 26 10.76 -5.09 -6.72
CA PHE A 26 11.86 -5.80 -6.07
C PHE A 26 11.39 -6.59 -4.84
N CYS A 27 10.48 -6.02 -4.03
CA CYS A 27 9.86 -6.70 -2.90
C CYS A 27 9.15 -7.97 -3.36
N CYS A 28 8.34 -7.87 -4.41
CA CYS A 28 7.60 -9.00 -4.95
C CYS A 28 8.51 -10.08 -5.51
N LEU A 29 9.58 -9.71 -6.21
CA LEU A 29 10.57 -10.66 -6.72
C LEU A 29 11.26 -11.42 -5.59
N THR A 30 11.65 -10.73 -4.51
CA THR A 30 12.17 -11.37 -3.28
C THR A 30 11.13 -12.31 -2.68
N GLY A 31 9.87 -11.88 -2.59
CA GLY A 31 8.77 -12.68 -2.08
C GLY A 31 8.56 -13.97 -2.89
N LEU A 32 8.43 -13.85 -4.20
CA LEU A 32 8.27 -15.00 -5.12
C LEU A 32 9.45 -15.97 -5.03
N THR A 33 10.68 -15.44 -5.00
CA THR A 33 11.89 -16.27 -4.88
C THR A 33 11.89 -17.03 -3.55
N SER A 34 11.56 -16.35 -2.45
CA SER A 34 11.50 -16.97 -1.11
C SER A 34 10.39 -18.03 -1.04
N LEU A 35 9.25 -17.80 -1.69
CA LEU A 35 8.15 -18.77 -1.73
C LEU A 35 8.51 -20.01 -2.55
N GLN A 36 9.02 -19.82 -3.77
CA GLN A 36 9.41 -20.91 -4.66
C GLN A 36 10.53 -21.76 -4.07
N TYR A 37 11.43 -21.13 -3.31
CA TYR A 37 12.50 -21.85 -2.64
C TYR A 37 12.04 -22.52 -1.33
N SER A 38 11.42 -21.78 -0.42
CA SER A 38 11.20 -22.28 0.94
C SER A 38 9.95 -23.13 1.08
N CYS A 39 8.86 -22.79 0.39
CA CYS A 39 7.58 -23.46 0.62
C CYS A 39 7.53 -24.95 0.18
N PRO A 40 8.16 -25.38 -0.93
CA PRO A 40 8.16 -26.79 -1.32
C PRO A 40 9.02 -27.69 -0.43
N ARG A 41 9.94 -27.11 0.34
CA ARG A 41 10.91 -27.86 1.16
C ARG A 41 10.39 -28.04 2.59
N ASP A 42 10.36 -26.96 3.35
CA ASP A 42 9.82 -26.93 4.70
C ASP A 42 9.40 -25.49 4.98
N ILE A 43 8.09 -25.28 5.12
CA ILE A 43 7.49 -23.96 5.31
C ILE A 43 7.91 -23.31 6.64
N LEU A 44 8.28 -24.11 7.65
CA LEU A 44 8.63 -23.66 8.99
C LEU A 44 10.12 -23.40 9.12
N ARG A 45 10.98 -24.22 8.48
CA ARG A 45 12.42 -24.22 8.75
C ARG A 45 13.30 -23.76 7.60
N THR A 46 12.81 -23.77 6.36
CA THR A 46 13.65 -23.37 5.23
C THR A 46 13.85 -21.87 5.21
N SER A 47 15.10 -21.45 4.95
CA SER A 47 15.48 -20.06 4.79
C SER A 47 16.29 -19.84 3.52
N HIS A 48 16.22 -18.61 2.99
CA HIS A 48 16.95 -18.20 1.79
C HIS A 48 17.59 -16.82 2.02
N TYR A 49 18.87 -16.67 1.67
CA TYR A 49 19.64 -15.44 1.92
C TYR A 49 18.99 -14.18 1.33
N ILE A 50 18.25 -14.32 0.23
CA ILE A 50 17.54 -13.20 -0.43
C ILE A 50 16.59 -12.48 0.52
N SER A 51 15.98 -13.20 1.47
CA SER A 51 15.06 -12.62 2.45
C SER A 51 15.78 -11.63 3.37
N GLU A 52 17.00 -11.96 3.81
CA GLU A 52 17.78 -11.11 4.69
C GLU A 52 18.45 -9.96 3.93
N ALA A 53 19.02 -10.25 2.75
CA ALA A 53 19.62 -9.24 1.89
C ALA A 53 18.60 -8.16 1.51
N TYR A 54 17.37 -8.58 1.17
CA TYR A 54 16.29 -7.64 0.90
C TYR A 54 15.82 -6.88 2.15
N ALA A 55 15.85 -7.48 3.34
CA ALA A 55 15.45 -6.77 4.56
C ALA A 55 16.34 -5.54 4.81
N TRP A 56 17.66 -5.66 4.61
CA TRP A 56 18.59 -4.53 4.70
C TRP A 56 18.30 -3.44 3.66
N PHE A 57 18.13 -3.84 2.39
CA PHE A 57 17.77 -2.93 1.31
C PHE A 57 16.42 -2.24 1.58
N GLY A 58 15.42 -3.00 1.98
CA GLY A 58 14.07 -2.55 2.29
C GLY A 58 14.05 -1.59 3.45
N ALA A 59 14.77 -1.86 4.54
CA ALA A 59 14.86 -0.95 5.69
C ALA A 59 15.40 0.43 5.30
N ALA A 60 16.49 0.46 4.52
CA ALA A 60 17.04 1.72 4.00
C ALA A 60 16.03 2.45 3.10
N TYR A 61 15.31 1.71 2.25
CA TYR A 61 14.23 2.27 1.44
C TYR A 61 13.10 2.87 2.29
N PHE A 62 12.61 2.18 3.32
CA PHE A 62 11.52 2.68 4.16
C PHE A 62 11.88 3.99 4.86
N LEU A 63 13.14 4.17 5.27
CA LEU A 63 13.64 5.44 5.82
C LEU A 63 13.66 6.54 4.76
N TYR A 64 14.13 6.23 3.55
CA TYR A 64 14.07 7.14 2.40
C TYR A 64 12.62 7.54 2.07
N ASP A 65 11.69 6.59 2.07
CA ASP A 65 10.30 6.80 1.69
C ASP A 65 9.61 7.77 2.65
N ILE A 66 9.81 7.60 3.98
CA ILE A 66 9.32 8.55 5.01
C ILE A 66 9.83 9.97 4.74
N TRP A 67 11.12 10.12 4.45
CA TRP A 67 11.72 11.43 4.15
C TRP A 67 11.14 12.04 2.87
N SER A 68 11.01 11.24 1.81
CA SER A 68 10.49 11.68 0.52
C SER A 68 9.02 12.12 0.63
N MET A 69 8.19 11.38 1.38
CA MET A 69 6.80 11.73 1.66
C MET A 69 6.69 13.03 2.47
N TYR A 70 7.55 13.22 3.47
CA TYR A 70 7.64 14.48 4.22
C TYR A 70 7.96 15.66 3.29
N LYS A 71 8.91 15.48 2.36
CA LYS A 71 9.26 16.51 1.37
C LYS A 71 8.05 16.88 0.50
N VAL A 72 7.34 15.90 -0.05
CA VAL A 72 6.11 16.13 -0.85
C VAL A 72 5.09 16.93 -0.05
N TRP A 73 4.79 16.51 1.19
CA TRP A 73 3.83 17.18 2.06
C TRP A 73 4.26 18.61 2.41
N SER A 74 5.55 18.81 2.70
CA SER A 74 6.10 20.11 3.07
C SER A 74 5.97 21.16 1.95
N ILE A 75 6.02 20.71 0.69
CA ILE A 75 5.87 21.54 -0.51
C ILE A 75 4.38 21.81 -0.78
N SER A 76 3.49 20.83 -0.58
CA SER A 76 2.04 21.06 -0.74
C SER A 76 1.48 22.08 0.25
N MET A 77 2.08 22.19 1.45
CA MET A 77 1.65 23.13 2.49
C MET A 77 2.15 24.57 2.26
N SER A 78 3.10 24.80 1.34
CA SER A 78 3.84 26.07 1.27
C SER A 78 3.12 27.24 0.58
N GLN A 79 1.81 27.19 0.37
CA GLN A 79 1.09 28.21 -0.41
C GLN A 79 0.31 29.25 0.42
N GLU A 80 -0.09 29.01 1.67
CA GLU A 80 -1.01 29.96 2.37
C GLU A 80 -0.56 30.50 3.75
N GLU A 81 0.37 29.90 4.51
CA GLU A 81 0.45 30.19 5.97
C GLU A 81 1.75 30.80 6.55
N MET A 82 2.72 31.26 5.76
CA MET A 82 4.00 31.73 6.34
C MET A 82 4.43 33.12 5.92
N ARG A 83 3.86 34.15 6.57
CA ARG A 83 4.34 35.53 6.48
C ARG A 83 4.85 36.14 7.80
N GLY A 84 5.08 35.37 8.87
CA GLY A 84 5.40 36.01 10.15
C GLY A 84 5.99 35.18 11.30
N PHE A 85 6.96 34.28 11.08
CA PHE A 85 7.65 33.61 12.21
C PHE A 85 9.18 33.67 12.08
N PHE A 86 9.84 34.29 13.07
CA PHE A 86 11.28 34.61 13.08
C PHE A 86 12.19 33.44 13.51
N ASN A 87 11.63 32.36 14.08
CA ASN A 87 12.39 31.20 14.57
C ASN A 87 12.24 29.96 13.66
N TRP A 88 13.19 29.80 12.74
CA TRP A 88 13.24 28.72 11.75
C TRP A 88 13.25 27.30 12.34
N ILE A 89 13.88 27.10 13.51
CA ILE A 89 13.93 25.79 14.20
C ILE A 89 12.53 25.41 14.73
N PHE A 90 11.86 26.33 15.45
CA PHE A 90 10.52 26.10 15.96
C PHE A 90 9.52 25.80 14.84
N LEU A 91 9.63 26.54 13.73
CA LEU A 91 8.82 26.35 12.53
C LEU A 91 9.04 24.98 11.88
N LYS A 92 10.30 24.51 11.80
CA LYS A 92 10.62 23.15 11.33
C LYS A 92 10.02 22.08 12.23
N THR A 93 10.13 22.22 13.55
CA THR A 93 9.58 21.27 14.51
C THR A 93 8.06 21.21 14.42
N MET A 94 7.39 22.35 14.36
CA MET A 94 5.93 22.42 14.17
C MET A 94 5.48 21.77 12.86
N ARG A 95 6.21 21.99 11.76
CA ARG A 95 5.92 21.34 10.46
C ARG A 95 6.09 19.84 10.50
N LEU A 96 7.15 19.36 11.15
CA LEU A 96 7.36 17.92 11.31
C LEU A 96 6.25 17.30 12.18
N MET A 97 5.89 17.93 13.29
CA MET A 97 4.81 17.46 14.14
C MET A 97 3.47 17.42 13.40
N ALA A 98 3.14 18.48 12.65
CA ALA A 98 1.93 18.53 11.83
C ALA A 98 1.92 17.43 10.74
N TYR A 99 3.07 17.14 10.10
CA TYR A 99 3.17 16.02 9.16
C TYR A 99 2.91 14.68 9.83
N LEU A 100 3.56 14.44 10.98
CA LEU A 100 3.47 13.19 11.72
C LEU A 100 2.05 12.95 12.24
N THR A 101 1.33 13.99 12.67
CA THR A 101 -0.06 13.85 13.13
C THR A 101 -1.02 13.66 11.96
N HIS A 102 -0.90 14.44 10.89
CA HIS A 102 -1.79 14.31 9.73
C HIS A 102 -1.62 12.99 8.96
N ASN A 103 -0.39 12.45 8.91
CA ASN A 103 -0.05 11.24 8.17
C ASN A 103 0.36 10.10 9.12
N PHE A 104 -0.11 10.12 10.37
CA PHE A 104 0.31 9.20 11.43
C PHE A 104 0.27 7.74 11.01
N MET A 105 -0.85 7.28 10.45
CA MET A 105 -1.04 5.86 10.10
C MET A 105 -0.03 5.36 9.07
N ILE A 106 0.26 6.15 8.04
CA ILE A 106 1.19 5.74 6.97
C ILE A 106 2.64 5.80 7.45
N VAL A 107 3.00 6.83 8.24
CA VAL A 107 4.35 6.94 8.82
C VAL A 107 4.59 5.80 9.82
N PHE A 108 3.64 5.54 10.72
CA PHE A 108 3.70 4.42 11.66
C PHE A 108 3.88 3.09 10.92
N HIS A 109 3.11 2.87 9.84
CA HIS A 109 3.22 1.67 9.01
C HIS A 109 4.63 1.48 8.44
N HIS A 110 5.26 2.54 7.93
CA HIS A 110 6.61 2.49 7.35
C HIS A 110 7.68 2.28 8.42
N ILE A 111 7.55 2.92 9.58
CA ILE A 111 8.46 2.70 10.72
C ILE A 111 8.33 1.28 11.26
N PHE A 112 7.11 0.78 11.38
CA PHE A 112 6.86 -0.57 11.88
C PHE A 112 7.42 -1.63 10.93
N ILE A 113 7.14 -1.53 9.62
CA ILE A 113 7.67 -2.49 8.64
C ILE A 113 9.19 -2.35 8.51
N GLY A 114 9.69 -1.13 8.28
CA GLY A 114 11.11 -0.89 8.04
C GLY A 114 12.00 -1.09 9.27
N GLY A 115 11.47 -0.89 10.48
CA GLY A 115 12.22 -1.06 11.74
C GLY A 115 11.95 -2.41 12.40
N PHE A 116 10.70 -2.66 12.82
CA PHE A 116 10.35 -3.90 13.52
C PHE A 116 10.38 -5.11 12.57
N GLY A 117 9.86 -4.98 11.34
CA GLY A 117 9.96 -6.05 10.34
C GLY A 117 11.42 -6.43 10.02
N PHE A 118 12.28 -5.42 9.89
CA PHE A 118 13.73 -5.63 9.74
C PHE A 118 14.33 -6.40 10.92
N LEU A 119 14.12 -5.94 12.16
CA LEU A 119 14.60 -6.59 13.38
C LEU A 119 14.14 -8.06 13.47
N VAL A 120 12.89 -8.33 13.08
CA VAL A 120 12.36 -9.68 13.06
C VAL A 120 13.13 -10.55 12.09
N ILE A 121 13.35 -10.11 10.85
CA ILE A 121 13.99 -10.92 9.81
C ILE A 121 15.47 -11.18 10.12
N THR A 122 16.20 -10.16 10.59
CA THR A 122 17.66 -10.26 10.80
C THR A 122 18.04 -10.88 12.14
N HIS A 123 17.26 -10.65 13.20
CA HIS A 123 17.67 -11.02 14.55
C HIS A 123 16.70 -11.96 15.28
N LEU A 124 15.37 -11.73 15.20
CA LEU A 124 14.43 -12.48 16.04
C LEU A 124 13.97 -13.81 15.43
N ARG A 125 14.00 -13.92 14.10
CA ARG A 125 13.52 -15.10 13.36
C ARG A 125 14.47 -16.30 13.47
N GLY A 126 15.77 -16.07 13.70
CA GLY A 126 16.78 -17.12 13.76
C GLY A 126 16.91 -17.93 12.47
N GLY A 127 16.61 -17.33 11.31
CA GLY A 127 16.74 -17.98 10.00
C GLY A 127 15.68 -19.04 9.68
N LEU A 128 14.45 -18.92 10.20
CA LEU A 128 13.36 -19.87 9.99
C LEU A 128 12.11 -19.21 9.35
N GLY A 129 11.35 -19.93 8.54
CA GLY A 129 10.00 -19.51 8.14
C GLY A 129 9.93 -18.53 6.96
N ASP A 130 10.92 -18.53 6.07
CA ASP A 130 10.99 -17.62 4.92
C ASP A 130 9.84 -17.79 3.93
N CYS A 131 9.18 -18.95 3.95
CA CYS A 131 7.92 -19.13 3.22
C CYS A 131 6.87 -18.10 3.68
N PHE A 132 6.73 -17.89 5.00
CA PHE A 132 5.78 -16.90 5.53
C PHE A 132 6.20 -15.46 5.22
N PHE A 133 7.48 -15.15 5.39
CA PHE A 133 8.00 -13.81 5.05
C PHE A 133 7.90 -13.53 3.55
N GLY A 134 7.99 -14.55 2.69
CA GLY A 134 7.72 -14.44 1.26
C GLY A 134 6.31 -13.89 0.98
N PHE A 135 5.29 -14.36 1.70
CA PHE A 135 3.93 -13.80 1.60
C PHE A 135 3.84 -12.37 2.12
N ILE A 136 4.56 -12.02 3.19
CA ILE A 136 4.62 -10.64 3.68
C ILE A 136 5.23 -9.72 2.62
N TYR A 137 6.29 -10.14 1.92
CA TYR A 137 6.85 -9.35 0.82
C TYR A 137 5.88 -9.17 -0.34
N LEU A 138 5.07 -10.18 -0.66
CA LEU A 138 4.03 -10.07 -1.69
C LEU A 138 2.93 -9.07 -1.35
N MET A 139 2.83 -8.57 -0.10
CA MET A 139 1.89 -7.49 0.23
C MET A 139 2.12 -6.24 -0.63
N GLU A 140 3.35 -6.01 -1.08
CA GLU A 140 3.69 -4.88 -1.96
C GLU A 140 3.19 -5.06 -3.41
N ALA A 141 2.65 -6.23 -3.79
CA ALA A 141 2.18 -6.48 -5.15
C ALA A 141 1.05 -5.54 -5.61
N SER A 142 0.27 -5.00 -4.66
CA SER A 142 -0.78 -4.02 -4.97
C SER A 142 -0.24 -2.59 -5.16
N THR A 143 0.95 -2.28 -4.65
CA THR A 143 1.54 -0.92 -4.61
C THR A 143 1.71 -0.29 -5.98
N PRO A 144 2.20 -0.99 -7.03
CA PRO A 144 2.26 -0.43 -8.38
C PRO A 144 0.91 0.06 -8.89
N PHE A 145 -0.17 -0.69 -8.62
CA PHE A 145 -1.52 -0.32 -9.05
C PHE A 145 -2.08 0.85 -8.24
N VAL A 146 -1.79 0.92 -6.94
CA VAL A 146 -2.11 2.08 -6.09
C VAL A 146 -1.41 3.34 -6.59
N SER A 147 -0.12 3.23 -6.91
CA SER A 147 0.70 4.30 -7.47
C SER A 147 0.20 4.79 -8.82
N ILE A 148 -0.06 3.87 -9.77
CA ILE A 148 -0.62 4.22 -11.08
C ILE A 148 -1.97 4.93 -10.92
N ARG A 149 -2.84 4.46 -10.02
CA ARG A 149 -4.15 5.13 -9.77
C ARG A 149 -3.96 6.56 -9.27
N ALA A 150 -3.02 6.78 -8.35
CA ALA A 150 -2.70 8.10 -7.83
C ALA A 150 -2.17 9.03 -8.94
N ILE A 151 -1.23 8.54 -9.75
CA ILE A 151 -0.65 9.28 -10.89
C ILE A 151 -1.74 9.65 -11.89
N LEU A 152 -2.55 8.68 -12.35
CA LEU A 152 -3.67 8.91 -13.26
C LEU A 152 -4.67 9.94 -12.72
N SER A 153 -4.90 9.94 -11.40
CA SER A 153 -5.73 10.94 -10.73
C SER A 153 -5.13 12.34 -10.79
N LYS A 154 -3.81 12.47 -10.58
CA LYS A 154 -3.08 13.76 -10.57
C LYS A 154 -2.96 14.38 -11.97
N ILE A 155 -2.80 13.56 -13.01
CA ILE A 155 -2.77 14.03 -14.40
C ILE A 155 -4.17 14.25 -15.01
N GLY A 156 -5.24 14.20 -14.19
CA GLY A 156 -6.61 14.52 -14.62
C GLY A 156 -7.32 13.42 -15.41
N LEU A 157 -6.81 12.19 -15.44
CA LEU A 157 -7.35 11.07 -16.23
C LEU A 157 -8.38 10.20 -15.48
N LYS A 158 -9.07 10.75 -14.46
CA LYS A 158 -10.08 10.01 -13.66
C LYS A 158 -11.24 9.45 -14.49
N ASN A 159 -11.57 10.08 -15.62
CA ASN A 159 -12.67 9.65 -16.50
C ASN A 159 -12.27 8.53 -17.48
N SER A 160 -10.97 8.24 -17.60
CA SER A 160 -10.47 7.26 -18.56
C SER A 160 -10.88 5.83 -18.21
N LYS A 161 -10.97 4.96 -19.23
CA LYS A 161 -11.15 3.51 -19.02
C LYS A 161 -9.96 2.90 -18.25
N TRP A 162 -8.75 3.39 -18.53
CA TRP A 162 -7.51 2.98 -17.84
C TRP A 162 -7.56 3.24 -16.33
N TYR A 163 -8.11 4.38 -15.89
CA TYR A 163 -8.27 4.67 -14.47
C TYR A 163 -9.20 3.68 -13.75
N VAL A 164 -10.27 3.23 -14.42
CA VAL A 164 -11.20 2.24 -13.88
C VAL A 164 -10.59 0.85 -13.89
N ALA A 165 -10.01 0.42 -15.02
CA ALA A 165 -9.37 -0.89 -15.15
C ALA A 165 -8.25 -1.07 -14.11
N ASN A 166 -7.34 -0.10 -13.99
CA ASN A 166 -6.30 -0.12 -12.96
C ASN A 166 -6.91 -0.11 -11.54
N GLY A 167 -8.00 0.62 -11.32
CA GLY A 167 -8.71 0.62 -10.03
C GLY A 167 -9.27 -0.75 -9.64
N LEU A 168 -9.78 -1.52 -10.59
CA LEU A 168 -10.26 -2.89 -10.37
C LEU A 168 -9.09 -3.85 -10.09
N VAL A 169 -8.01 -3.76 -10.84
CA VAL A 169 -6.79 -4.56 -10.60
C VAL A 169 -6.19 -4.23 -9.24
N MET A 170 -6.13 -2.95 -8.87
CA MET A 170 -5.72 -2.49 -7.55
C MET A 170 -6.58 -3.12 -6.44
N LEU A 171 -7.91 -3.14 -6.58
CA LEU A 171 -8.80 -3.77 -5.59
C LEU A 171 -8.55 -5.28 -5.47
N ALA A 172 -8.47 -5.97 -6.60
CA ALA A 172 -8.26 -7.42 -6.63
C ALA A 172 -6.92 -7.80 -6.00
N THR A 173 -5.83 -7.15 -6.41
CA THR A 173 -4.49 -7.41 -5.86
C THR A 173 -4.40 -7.04 -4.38
N PHE A 174 -4.99 -5.92 -3.96
CA PHE A 174 -5.00 -5.53 -2.55
C PHE A 174 -5.76 -6.55 -1.69
N PHE A 175 -6.91 -7.03 -2.15
CA PHE A 175 -7.66 -8.07 -1.46
C PHE A 175 -6.84 -9.37 -1.35
N ILE A 176 -6.33 -9.88 -2.47
CA ILE A 176 -5.61 -11.16 -2.52
C ILE A 176 -4.35 -11.12 -1.64
N PHE A 177 -3.48 -10.13 -1.86
CA PHE A 177 -2.14 -10.14 -1.26
C PHE A 177 -2.08 -9.51 0.13
N ARG A 178 -3.05 -8.67 0.51
CA ARG A 178 -3.02 -7.97 1.83
C ARG A 178 -4.13 -8.38 2.79
N VAL A 179 -5.28 -8.85 2.30
CA VAL A 179 -6.43 -9.21 3.16
C VAL A 179 -6.58 -10.72 3.26
N ALA A 180 -6.78 -11.40 2.12
CA ALA A 180 -7.00 -12.84 2.06
C ALA A 180 -5.72 -13.65 2.34
N MET A 181 -4.54 -13.06 2.13
CA MET A 181 -3.25 -13.70 2.39
C MET A 181 -3.10 -14.14 3.86
N PHE A 182 -3.50 -13.32 4.84
CA PHE A 182 -3.32 -13.65 6.26
C PHE A 182 -4.06 -14.93 6.71
N PRO A 183 -5.39 -15.10 6.47
CA PRO A 183 -6.07 -16.34 6.81
C PRO A 183 -5.52 -17.53 6.01
N TYR A 184 -5.09 -17.32 4.76
CA TYR A 184 -4.45 -18.38 3.97
C TYR A 184 -3.14 -18.86 4.61
N VAL A 185 -2.28 -17.93 5.02
CA VAL A 185 -1.00 -18.24 5.70
C VAL A 185 -1.22 -18.94 7.03
N ILE A 186 -2.20 -18.51 7.83
CA ILE A 186 -2.56 -19.17 9.10
C ILE A 186 -3.06 -20.60 8.84
N ASN A 187 -3.84 -20.79 7.77
CA ASN A 187 -4.31 -22.12 7.38
C ASN A 187 -3.16 -23.02 6.92
N MET A 188 -2.17 -22.49 6.17
CA MET A 188 -0.96 -23.24 5.85
C MET A 188 -0.20 -23.67 7.10
N PHE A 189 -0.07 -22.78 8.08
CA PHE A 189 0.53 -23.13 9.38
C PHE A 189 -0.27 -24.21 10.11
N ALA A 190 -1.60 -24.12 10.09
CA ALA A 190 -2.51 -25.12 10.67
C ALA A 190 -2.28 -26.51 10.06
N GLN A 191 -2.18 -26.58 8.73
CA GLN A 191 -1.89 -27.83 8.01
C GLN A 191 -0.50 -28.39 8.35
N ALA A 192 0.54 -27.56 8.40
CA ALA A 192 1.88 -28.02 8.77
C ALA A 192 1.97 -28.51 10.22
N LYS A 193 1.10 -28.04 11.11
CA LYS A 193 0.99 -28.51 12.50
C LYS A 193 -0.09 -29.58 12.70
N GLN A 194 -0.83 -29.96 11.65
CA GLN A 194 -1.93 -30.92 11.69
C GLN A 194 -3.00 -30.58 12.76
N VAL A 195 -3.35 -29.29 12.84
CA VAL A 195 -4.38 -28.78 13.78
C VAL A 195 -5.45 -28.01 13.01
N GLY A 196 -6.63 -27.85 13.63
CA GLY A 196 -7.68 -26.99 13.09
C GLY A 196 -7.28 -25.51 13.09
N PHE A 197 -7.92 -24.71 12.22
CA PHE A 197 -7.61 -23.28 12.05
C PHE A 197 -7.68 -22.47 13.35
N VAL A 198 -8.74 -22.64 14.14
CA VAL A 198 -8.92 -21.91 15.41
C VAL A 198 -7.83 -22.28 16.41
N THR A 199 -7.45 -23.56 16.46
CA THR A 199 -6.35 -24.04 17.31
C THR A 199 -5.01 -23.47 16.83
N ALA A 200 -4.80 -23.38 15.52
CA ALA A 200 -3.59 -22.79 14.94
C ALA A 200 -3.43 -21.32 15.34
N VAL A 201 -4.51 -20.53 15.31
CA VAL A 201 -4.50 -19.13 15.80
C VAL A 201 -4.09 -19.07 17.27
N LYS A 202 -4.64 -19.94 18.11
CA LYS A 202 -4.29 -19.99 19.55
C LYS A 202 -2.85 -20.47 19.81
N LEU A 203 -2.30 -21.29 18.90
CA LEU A 203 -0.95 -21.82 19.00
C LEU A 203 0.12 -20.78 18.62
N LEU A 204 -0.22 -19.80 17.79
CA LEU A 204 0.71 -18.74 17.42
C LEU A 204 1.14 -17.93 18.65
N PRO A 205 2.43 -17.57 18.77
CA PRO A 205 2.91 -16.72 19.85
C PRO A 205 2.13 -15.40 19.89
N LYS A 206 1.80 -14.92 21.10
CA LYS A 206 1.03 -13.67 21.29
C LYS A 206 1.64 -12.50 20.53
N ASN A 207 2.97 -12.38 20.55
CA ASN A 207 3.70 -11.31 19.84
C ASN A 207 3.52 -11.40 18.30
N CYS A 208 3.42 -12.62 17.75
CA CYS A 208 3.15 -12.85 16.33
C CYS A 208 1.73 -12.41 15.98
N LEU A 209 0.73 -12.77 16.79
CA LEU A 209 -0.66 -12.36 16.60
C LEU A 209 -0.82 -10.84 16.67
N ILE A 210 -0.17 -10.19 17.64
CA ILE A 210 -0.16 -8.72 17.74
C ILE A 210 0.44 -8.11 16.48
N SER A 211 1.56 -8.65 15.99
CA SER A 211 2.23 -8.17 14.78
C SER A 211 1.34 -8.32 13.54
N ILE A 212 0.68 -9.48 13.37
CA ILE A 212 -0.30 -9.72 12.31
C ILE A 212 -1.45 -8.70 12.40
N GLY A 213 -1.96 -8.46 13.61
CA GLY A 213 -3.01 -7.46 13.84
C GLY A 213 -2.59 -6.05 13.45
N LEU A 214 -1.39 -5.62 13.86
CA LEU A 214 -0.82 -4.31 13.51
C LEU A 214 -0.57 -4.16 12.00
N LEU A 215 -0.20 -5.24 11.30
CA LEU A 215 -0.06 -5.22 9.85
C LEU A 215 -1.40 -5.20 9.12
N LEU A 216 -2.38 -6.01 9.57
CA LEU A 216 -3.66 -6.21 8.89
C LEU A 216 -4.63 -5.05 9.11
N PHE A 217 -4.66 -4.46 10.31
CA PHE A 217 -5.63 -3.41 10.66
C PHE A 217 -5.61 -2.21 9.67
N PRO A 218 -4.46 -1.61 9.33
CA PRO A 218 -4.41 -0.56 8.32
C PRO A 218 -4.88 -1.03 6.93
N GLN A 219 -4.62 -2.29 6.57
CA GLN A 219 -5.02 -2.83 5.26
C GLN A 219 -6.54 -2.94 5.16
N ILE A 220 -7.21 -3.43 6.21
CA ILE A 220 -8.69 -3.49 6.23
C ILE A 220 -9.28 -2.09 6.11
N TYR A 221 -8.73 -1.12 6.84
CA TYR A 221 -9.16 0.28 6.76
C TYR A 221 -9.00 0.85 5.34
N TRP A 222 -7.82 0.70 4.72
CA TRP A 222 -7.59 1.17 3.36
C TRP A 222 -8.45 0.43 2.34
N PHE A 223 -8.63 -0.87 2.49
CA PHE A 223 -9.49 -1.65 1.60
C PHE A 223 -10.93 -1.16 1.64
N ALA A 224 -11.47 -0.87 2.82
CA ALA A 224 -12.79 -0.26 2.97
C ALA A 224 -12.87 1.11 2.28
N LEU A 225 -11.85 1.96 2.43
CA LEU A 225 -11.79 3.23 1.71
C LEU A 225 -11.76 3.06 0.18
N MET A 226 -11.01 2.08 -0.32
CA MET A 226 -10.92 1.79 -1.76
C MET A 226 -12.24 1.26 -2.31
N LEU A 227 -12.93 0.39 -1.58
CA LEU A 227 -14.27 -0.09 -1.93
C LEU A 227 -15.27 1.06 -1.99
N ASN A 228 -15.28 1.94 -0.99
CA ASN A 228 -16.13 3.13 -0.97
C ASN A 228 -15.82 4.08 -2.14
N GLY A 229 -14.53 4.26 -2.45
CA GLY A 229 -14.09 5.04 -3.61
C GLY A 229 -14.54 4.44 -4.94
N ALA A 230 -14.47 3.11 -5.09
CA ALA A 230 -14.92 2.42 -6.29
C ALA A 230 -16.45 2.48 -6.45
N ALA A 231 -17.20 2.27 -5.37
CA ALA A 231 -18.66 2.39 -5.36
C ALA A 231 -19.11 3.77 -5.85
N LYS A 232 -18.49 4.85 -5.35
CA LYS A 232 -18.79 6.23 -5.79
C LYS A 232 -18.56 6.44 -7.29
N VAL A 233 -17.47 5.89 -7.85
CA VAL A 233 -17.15 6.03 -9.28
C VAL A 233 -18.12 5.24 -10.15
N LEU A 234 -18.51 4.04 -9.72
CA LEU A 234 -19.42 3.17 -10.48
C LEU A 234 -20.86 3.70 -10.45
N LEU A 235 -21.35 4.11 -9.28
CA LEU A 235 -22.69 4.69 -9.13
C LEU A 235 -22.82 6.03 -9.86
N GLY A 236 -21.81 6.91 -9.77
CA GLY A 236 -21.82 8.18 -10.51
C GLY A 236 -21.83 8.02 -12.04
N LYS A 237 -21.18 6.96 -12.56
CA LYS A 237 -21.25 6.62 -14.00
C LYS A 237 -22.63 6.12 -14.41
N GLN A 238 -23.29 5.30 -13.57
CA GLN A 238 -24.65 4.83 -13.85
C GLN A 238 -25.66 5.98 -13.90
N ASP A 239 -25.56 6.96 -12.99
CA ASP A 239 -26.46 8.12 -12.98
C ASP A 239 -26.23 9.04 -14.18
N THR A 240 -24.98 9.26 -14.58
CA THR A 240 -24.66 10.03 -15.79
C THR A 240 -25.22 9.34 -17.03
N SER A 241 -25.03 8.02 -17.16
CA SER A 241 -25.57 7.23 -18.27
C SER A 241 -27.10 7.26 -18.33
N ARG A 242 -27.78 7.11 -17.18
CA ARG A 242 -29.24 7.22 -17.07
C ARG A 242 -29.77 8.59 -17.49
N ARG A 243 -29.11 9.69 -17.10
CA ARG A 243 -29.51 11.05 -17.52
C ARG A 243 -29.35 11.27 -19.03
N VAL A 244 -28.27 10.78 -19.63
CA VAL A 244 -28.05 10.89 -21.08
C VAL A 244 -29.11 10.11 -21.86
N LEU A 245 -29.44 8.89 -21.43
CA LEU A 245 -30.51 8.09 -22.02
C LEU A 245 -31.88 8.76 -21.89
N SER A 246 -32.20 9.32 -20.71
CA SER A 246 -33.44 10.07 -20.48
C SER A 246 -33.56 11.31 -21.38
N ASN A 247 -32.49 12.11 -21.49
CA ASN A 247 -32.47 13.29 -22.37
C ASN A 247 -32.63 12.92 -23.86
N ASN A 248 -31.97 11.86 -24.33
CA ASN A 248 -32.12 11.39 -25.71
C ASN A 248 -33.55 10.91 -26.01
N ASN A 249 -34.20 10.24 -25.05
CA ASN A 249 -35.59 9.81 -25.21
C ASN A 249 -36.56 11.00 -25.24
N ASN A 250 -36.33 12.03 -24.41
CA ASN A 250 -37.12 13.25 -24.43
C ASN A 250 -36.93 14.03 -25.75
N LEU A 251 -35.71 14.08 -26.30
CA LEU A 251 -35.43 14.71 -27.59
C LEU A 251 -36.17 14.01 -28.74
N LYS A 252 -36.15 12.67 -28.78
CA LYS A 252 -36.87 11.88 -29.78
C LYS A 252 -38.39 12.07 -29.70
N LYS A 253 -38.93 12.33 -28.50
CA LYS A 253 -40.36 12.57 -28.29
C LYS A 253 -40.81 13.96 -28.73
N LYS A 254 -39.90 14.93 -28.82
CA LYS A 254 -40.15 16.32 -29.26
C LYS A 254 -40.03 16.51 -30.78
N LEU A 255 -39.42 15.54 -31.47
CA LEU A 255 -39.22 15.52 -32.94
C LEU A 255 -40.28 14.68 -33.68
N ARG A 256 -41.30 14.19 -32.96
CA ARG A 256 -42.52 13.56 -33.49
C ARG A 256 -43.69 14.45 -33.16
#